data_AF-A0A847WE06-F1
#
_entry.id   AF-A0A847WE06-F1
#
_cell.length_a   1.000
_cell.length_b   1.000
_cell.length_c   1.000
_cell.angle_alpha   90.00
_cell.angle_beta   90.00
_cell.angle_gamma   90.00
#
_symmetry.space_group_name_H-M   'P 1'
#
loop_
_entity.id
_entity.type
_entity.pdbx_description
1 polymer ?
#
loop_
_entity_poly.entity_id
_entity_poly.type
_entity_poly.pdbx_seq_one_letter_code
_entity_poly.pdbx_strand_id
1 'polypeptide(L)'
;DLCARVGGDGFIIIRSDLQSKEDAITIAQDIIHAFDQPFSLQEREIYLSISMGIAVAPEDGTDADTLFKNADSVMYSLKKAGQNTYRLYDQEVHLESLQKIEMERELRKALEREELELYYQPQVDLKGDYITGAEALIRWNHPTKGQIPPGKFISLAEQTGLIILIGEWVIEEACRQMKEWKEKKLGIQYLAINLSGRQFQDRNLIDNINEKIEKYGLNPSDLELEITETIAMENLEYAIATLESLENMGFNISLDDFGTGYSSMNYLKHLPISTVKIDRSFLEDIMEGDEGERAIIEAVIALAHANQLKVVAEGIETNEQLEFLRAQNCDKGQGYLFSRPLSVSALEKLLQKRAKLYE
;
A
#
# COMPACT_ATOMS: atom_id res chain seq x y z
N ASP A 1 37.89 -1.26 27.18
CA ASP A 1 36.81 -1.77 26.31
C ASP A 1 36.75 -3.25 26.41
N LEU A 2 35.54 -3.79 26.33
CA LEU A 2 35.31 -5.22 26.31
C LEU A 2 34.55 -5.57 25.04
N CYS A 3 35.01 -6.58 24.31
CA CYS A 3 34.23 -7.23 23.26
C CYS A 3 34.05 -8.69 23.66
N ALA A 4 32.82 -9.18 23.67
CA ALA A 4 32.49 -10.54 24.05
C ALA A 4 31.50 -11.16 23.07
N ARG A 5 31.60 -12.47 22.86
CA ARG A 5 30.63 -13.23 22.07
C ARG A 5 29.54 -13.77 22.98
N VAL A 6 28.30 -13.38 22.72
CA VAL A 6 27.13 -13.77 23.53
C VAL A 6 26.47 -15.07 23.05
N GLY A 7 26.68 -15.44 21.78
CA GLY A 7 26.20 -16.69 21.21
C GLY A 7 25.91 -16.55 19.71
N GLY A 8 26.00 -17.65 18.96
CA GLY A 8 25.77 -17.61 17.49
C GLY A 8 26.70 -16.62 16.79
N ASP A 9 26.13 -15.73 15.98
CA ASP A 9 26.76 -14.59 15.31
C ASP A 9 26.74 -13.28 16.14
N GLY A 10 26.23 -13.33 17.39
CA GLY A 10 26.06 -12.17 18.26
C GLY A 10 27.31 -11.82 19.08
N PHE A 11 27.67 -10.53 19.05
CA PHE A 11 28.74 -9.92 19.84
C PHE A 11 28.19 -8.74 20.64
N ILE A 12 28.77 -8.50 21.82
CA ILE A 12 28.53 -7.32 22.64
C ILE A 12 29.81 -6.55 22.86
N ILE A 13 29.72 -5.22 22.81
CA ILE A 13 30.82 -4.30 23.06
C ILE A 13 30.43 -3.39 24.22
N ILE A 14 31.31 -3.28 25.21
CA ILE A 14 31.14 -2.40 26.37
C ILE A 14 32.27 -1.37 26.37
N ARG A 15 31.90 -0.10 26.25
CA ARG A 15 32.78 1.05 26.39
C ARG A 15 32.36 1.84 27.61
N SER A 16 33.30 2.07 28.52
CA SER A 16 33.12 2.92 29.70
C SER A 16 33.69 4.31 29.42
N ASP A 17 33.32 5.28 30.25
CA ASP A 17 33.87 6.65 30.25
C ASP A 17 33.66 7.43 28.93
N LEU A 18 32.53 7.18 28.27
CA LEU A 18 32.08 8.00 27.14
C LEU A 18 31.84 9.44 27.62
N GLN A 19 32.29 10.43 26.85
CA GLN A 19 32.01 11.84 27.11
C GLN A 19 30.65 12.26 26.52
N SER A 20 30.19 11.55 25.49
CA SER A 20 28.94 11.86 24.76
C SER A 20 28.39 10.65 24.01
N LYS A 21 27.16 10.74 23.48
CA LYS A 21 26.57 9.70 22.61
C LYS A 21 27.32 9.61 21.27
N GLU A 22 27.88 10.72 20.82
CA GLU A 22 28.67 10.84 19.59
C GLU A 22 29.92 9.96 19.62
N ASP A 23 30.51 9.73 20.80
CA ASP A 23 31.63 8.80 20.97
C ASP A 23 31.19 7.35 20.65
N ALA A 24 30.00 6.94 21.09
CA ALA A 24 29.45 5.61 20.80
C ALA A 24 29.10 5.46 19.32
N ILE A 25 28.57 6.52 18.70
CA ILE A 25 28.32 6.59 17.26
C ILE A 25 29.61 6.39 16.47
N THR A 26 30.67 7.09 16.83
CA THR A 26 31.96 7.05 16.12
C THR A 26 32.54 5.64 16.16
N ILE A 27 32.50 4.99 17.33
CA ILE A 27 32.95 3.60 17.48
C ILE A 27 32.14 2.64 16.60
N ALA A 28 30.81 2.82 16.54
CA ALA A 28 29.96 1.99 15.70
C ALA A 28 30.25 2.20 14.20
N GLN A 29 30.49 3.44 13.77
CA GLN A 29 30.89 3.76 12.40
C GLN A 29 32.22 3.09 12.03
N ASP A 30 33.23 3.19 12.90
CA ASP A 30 34.54 2.58 12.68
C ASP A 30 34.43 1.05 12.54
N ILE A 31 33.60 0.43 13.37
CA ILE A 31 33.36 -1.02 13.32
C ILE A 31 32.66 -1.39 12.03
N ILE A 32 31.57 -0.72 11.65
CA ILE A 32 30.87 -1.02 10.40
C ILE A 32 31.79 -0.83 9.20
N HIS A 33 32.59 0.24 9.18
CA HIS A 33 33.52 0.49 8.09
C HIS A 33 34.61 -0.58 8.00
N ALA A 34 35.03 -1.18 9.11
CA ALA A 34 35.95 -2.31 9.10
C ALA A 34 35.36 -3.56 8.42
N PHE A 35 34.02 -3.70 8.38
CA PHE A 35 33.32 -4.77 7.67
C PHE A 35 33.11 -4.49 6.17
N ASP A 36 33.41 -3.28 5.69
CA ASP A 36 33.40 -2.96 4.25
C ASP A 36 34.51 -3.69 3.48
N GLN A 37 35.56 -4.14 4.19
CA GLN A 37 36.65 -4.91 3.61
C GLN A 37 36.33 -6.41 3.59
N PRO A 38 36.65 -7.13 2.49
CA PRO A 38 36.41 -8.56 2.42
C PRO A 38 37.30 -9.34 3.40
N PHE A 39 36.73 -10.39 3.99
CA PHE A 39 37.45 -11.35 4.80
C PHE A 39 38.05 -12.44 3.91
N SER A 40 39.35 -12.69 4.02
CA SER A 40 40.02 -13.76 3.29
C SER A 40 39.90 -15.09 4.04
N LEU A 41 39.24 -16.07 3.43
CA LEU A 41 39.08 -17.42 3.96
C LEU A 41 39.47 -18.45 2.90
N GLN A 42 40.61 -19.13 3.10
CA GLN A 42 41.10 -20.20 2.22
C GLN A 42 41.04 -19.83 0.72
N GLU A 43 41.65 -18.69 0.37
CA GLU A 43 41.73 -18.13 -1.00
C GLU A 43 40.42 -17.58 -1.58
N ARG A 44 39.37 -17.44 -0.77
CA ARG A 44 38.12 -16.77 -1.15
C ARG A 44 37.92 -15.49 -0.36
N GLU A 45 37.40 -14.47 -1.01
CA GLU A 45 36.94 -13.23 -0.37
C GLU A 45 35.47 -13.36 0.01
N ILE A 46 35.14 -13.06 1.26
CA ILE A 46 33.78 -13.10 1.77
C ILE A 46 33.44 -11.73 2.34
N TYR A 47 32.34 -11.16 1.87
CA TYR A 47 31.78 -9.91 2.40
C TYR A 47 30.77 -10.24 3.50
N LEU A 48 30.92 -9.60 4.65
CA LEU A 48 30.04 -9.76 5.79
C LEU A 48 29.40 -8.41 6.11
N SER A 49 28.11 -8.40 6.42
CA SER A 49 27.42 -7.22 6.95
C SER A 49 27.22 -7.36 8.47
N ILE A 50 27.11 -6.22 9.14
CA ILE A 50 26.86 -6.16 10.58
C ILE A 50 25.82 -5.08 10.89
N SER A 51 24.94 -5.38 11.85
CA SER A 51 23.98 -4.43 12.39
C SER A 51 24.26 -4.21 13.87
N MET A 52 24.24 -2.96 14.34
CA MET A 52 24.59 -2.62 15.72
C MET A 52 23.50 -1.82 16.42
N GLY A 53 23.02 -2.32 17.56
CA GLY A 53 22.17 -1.54 18.47
C GLY A 53 23.01 -0.97 19.60
N ILE A 54 22.83 0.32 19.90
CA ILE A 54 23.64 1.04 20.89
C ILE A 54 22.72 1.53 22.02
N ALA A 55 23.06 1.25 23.27
CA ALA A 55 22.39 1.81 24.44
C ALA A 55 23.44 2.48 25.35
N VAL A 56 23.14 3.67 25.86
CA VAL A 56 24.04 4.53 26.62
C VAL A 56 23.48 4.78 28.01
N ALA A 57 24.24 4.40 29.02
CA ALA A 57 23.91 4.70 30.41
C ALA A 57 24.26 6.17 30.75
N PRO A 58 23.47 6.85 31.61
CA PRO A 58 22.29 6.35 32.31
C PRO A 58 20.98 6.51 31.51
N GLU A 59 21.00 7.18 30.36
CA GLU A 59 19.80 7.60 29.62
C GLU A 59 18.95 6.43 29.13
N ASP A 60 19.60 5.38 28.61
CA ASP A 60 18.96 4.21 28.04
C ASP A 60 18.89 3.04 29.06
N GLY A 61 19.19 3.30 30.34
CA GLY A 61 19.16 2.30 31.41
C GLY A 61 20.26 2.50 32.44
N THR A 62 19.97 2.15 33.70
CA THR A 62 20.91 2.28 34.83
C THR A 62 21.47 0.94 35.32
N ASP A 63 21.02 -0.17 34.72
CA ASP A 63 21.45 -1.54 35.04
C ASP A 63 21.79 -2.33 33.78
N ALA A 64 22.59 -3.38 33.95
CA ALA A 64 23.12 -4.17 32.84
C ALA A 64 22.04 -4.87 32.02
N ASP A 65 20.98 -5.39 32.67
CA ASP A 65 19.91 -6.11 31.99
C ASP A 65 19.09 -5.17 31.11
N THR A 66 18.77 -3.97 31.62
CA THR A 66 18.06 -2.93 30.86
C THR A 66 18.87 -2.45 29.66
N LEU A 67 20.15 -2.12 29.85
CA LEU A 67 21.03 -1.67 28.75
C LEU A 67 21.20 -2.75 27.68
N PHE A 68 21.40 -4.00 28.11
CA PHE A 68 21.50 -5.15 27.21
C PHE A 68 20.23 -5.30 26.38
N LYS A 69 19.06 -5.34 27.05
CA LYS A 69 17.76 -5.49 26.39
C LYS A 69 17.49 -4.37 25.39
N ASN A 70 17.85 -3.14 25.74
CA ASN A 70 17.62 -1.97 24.91
C ASN A 70 18.52 -1.96 23.67
N ALA A 71 19.81 -2.27 23.81
CA ALA A 71 20.72 -2.45 22.69
C ALA A 71 20.28 -3.61 21.77
N ASP A 72 19.91 -4.75 22.35
CA ASP A 72 19.45 -5.95 21.61
C ASP A 72 18.17 -5.69 20.82
N SER A 73 17.19 -4.98 21.41
CA SER A 73 15.96 -4.53 20.75
C SER A 73 16.24 -3.78 19.45
N VAL A 74 17.16 -2.80 19.51
CA VAL A 74 17.49 -1.97 18.34
C VAL A 74 18.21 -2.80 17.29
N MET A 75 19.19 -3.61 17.69
CA MET A 75 19.92 -4.52 16.79
C MET A 75 18.95 -5.46 16.06
N TYR A 76 17.99 -6.04 16.79
CA TYR A 76 16.97 -6.92 16.20
C TYR A 76 16.12 -6.19 15.16
N SER A 77 15.73 -4.94 15.44
CA SER A 77 14.96 -4.12 14.48
C SER A 77 15.74 -3.85 13.18
N LEU A 78 17.05 -3.62 13.27
CA LEU A 78 17.94 -3.41 12.13
C LEU A 78 18.11 -4.70 11.32
N LYS A 79 18.27 -5.84 11.99
CA LYS A 79 18.40 -7.16 11.35
C LYS A 79 17.12 -7.53 10.59
N LYS A 80 15.92 -7.27 11.15
CA LYS A 80 14.64 -7.49 10.46
C LYS A 80 14.47 -6.57 9.23
N ALA A 81 15.01 -5.36 9.29
CA ALA A 81 15.00 -4.41 8.17
C ALA A 81 16.09 -4.68 7.11
N GLY A 82 16.97 -5.66 7.32
CA GLY A 82 18.09 -5.96 6.42
C GLY A 82 19.13 -4.83 6.35
N GLN A 83 19.20 -3.97 7.36
CA GLN A 83 20.04 -2.77 7.33
C GLN A 83 21.45 -3.04 7.89
N ASN A 84 22.47 -2.80 7.07
CA ASN A 84 23.88 -2.83 7.45
C ASN A 84 24.28 -1.48 8.09
N THR A 85 23.79 -1.20 9.29
CA THR A 85 23.97 0.10 9.96
C THR A 85 23.93 -0.03 11.48
N TYR A 86 24.11 1.08 12.19
CA TYR A 86 23.89 1.19 13.62
C TYR A 86 22.68 2.07 13.93
N ARG A 87 22.08 1.87 15.11
CA ARG A 87 21.13 2.82 15.69
C ARG A 87 21.34 2.93 17.19
N LEU A 88 21.15 4.13 17.70
CA LEU A 88 20.96 4.39 19.11
C LEU A 88 19.58 3.88 19.55
N TYR A 89 19.52 3.44 20.80
CA TYR A 89 18.27 3.25 21.49
C TYR A 89 17.60 4.60 21.65
N ASP A 90 16.35 4.63 21.19
CA ASP A 90 15.44 5.72 21.40
C ASP A 90 14.16 5.08 21.94
N GLN A 91 13.71 5.57 23.10
CA GLN A 91 12.54 5.04 23.79
C GLN A 91 11.29 5.16 22.91
N GLU A 92 11.20 6.18 22.05
CA GLU A 92 10.11 6.33 21.09
C GLU A 92 10.17 5.24 20.01
N VAL A 93 11.36 4.95 19.45
CA VAL A 93 11.57 3.89 18.46
C VAL A 93 11.31 2.48 19.03
N HIS A 94 11.62 2.27 20.31
CA HIS A 94 11.31 1.01 20.99
C HIS A 94 9.80 0.81 21.19
N LEU A 95 9.08 1.86 21.62
CA LEU A 95 7.62 1.82 21.76
C LEU A 95 6.93 1.58 20.41
N GLU A 96 7.38 2.24 19.34
CA GLU A 96 6.87 1.99 17.98
C GLU A 96 7.10 0.53 17.52
N SER A 97 8.27 -0.03 17.83
CA SER A 97 8.60 -1.42 17.48
C SER A 97 7.70 -2.42 18.21
N LEU A 98 7.44 -2.20 19.51
CA LEU A 98 6.50 -3.02 20.28
C LEU A 98 5.07 -2.89 19.76
N GLN A 99 4.62 -1.69 19.42
CA GLN A 99 3.30 -1.45 18.83
C GLN A 99 3.13 -2.17 17.49
N LYS A 100 4.17 -2.18 16.64
CA LYS A 100 4.16 -2.92 15.37
C LYS A 100 4.05 -4.43 15.57
N ILE A 101 4.79 -4.99 16.55
CA ILE A 101 4.70 -6.42 16.88
C ILE A 101 3.30 -6.78 17.39
N GLU A 102 2.75 -5.97 18.29
CA GLU A 102 1.39 -6.19 18.78
C GLU A 102 0.37 -6.08 17.63
N MET A 103 0.48 -5.06 16.78
CA MET A 103 -0.41 -4.86 15.65
C MET A 103 -0.31 -6.01 14.63
N GLU A 104 0.89 -6.54 14.36
CA GLU A 104 1.08 -7.71 13.50
C GLU A 104 0.35 -8.93 14.08
N ARG A 105 0.49 -9.16 15.39
CA ARG A 105 -0.17 -10.27 16.08
C ARG A 105 -1.69 -10.14 16.05
N GLU A 106 -2.22 -8.93 16.28
CA GLU A 106 -3.67 -8.70 16.23
C GLU A 106 -4.20 -8.77 14.79
N LEU A 107 -3.45 -8.31 13.79
CA LEU A 107 -3.85 -8.40 12.37
C LEU A 107 -3.91 -9.85 11.88
N ARG A 108 -3.01 -10.72 12.34
CA ARG A 108 -3.11 -12.17 12.10
C ARG A 108 -4.42 -12.76 12.63
N LYS A 109 -4.80 -12.38 13.85
CA LYS A 109 -6.07 -12.83 14.46
C LYS A 109 -7.28 -12.20 13.77
N ALA A 110 -7.17 -10.99 13.22
CA ALA A 110 -8.26 -10.31 12.55
C ALA A 110 -8.81 -11.12 11.37
N LEU A 111 -7.92 -11.80 10.62
CA LEU A 111 -8.29 -12.73 9.54
C LEU A 111 -9.11 -13.92 10.06
N GLU A 112 -8.76 -14.45 11.23
CA GLU A 112 -9.45 -15.60 11.85
C GLU A 112 -10.76 -15.21 12.55
N ARG A 113 -10.90 -13.95 12.96
CA ARG A 113 -11.99 -13.44 13.81
C ARG A 113 -13.04 -12.63 13.06
N GLU A 114 -12.98 -12.61 11.73
CA GLU A 114 -13.90 -11.83 10.89
C GLU A 114 -13.90 -10.33 11.28
N GLU A 115 -12.73 -9.79 11.66
CA GLU A 115 -12.58 -8.37 12.04
C GLU A 115 -12.32 -7.46 10.82
N LEU A 116 -12.09 -8.05 9.65
CA LEU A 116 -11.93 -7.34 8.39
C LEU A 116 -13.28 -7.23 7.67
N GLU A 117 -13.54 -6.08 7.07
CA GLU A 117 -14.76 -5.79 6.32
C GLU A 117 -14.42 -4.95 5.09
N LEU A 118 -15.17 -5.12 3.99
CA LEU A 118 -15.07 -4.24 2.83
C LEU A 118 -16.14 -3.15 2.89
N TYR A 119 -15.70 -1.91 2.73
CA TYR A 119 -16.55 -0.77 2.43
C TYR A 119 -16.45 -0.45 0.94
N TYR A 120 -17.46 0.21 0.39
CA TYR A 120 -17.59 0.39 -1.04
C TYR A 120 -17.81 1.86 -1.38
N GLN A 121 -16.91 2.43 -2.17
CA GLN A 121 -17.05 3.80 -2.64
C GLN A 121 -17.61 3.79 -4.07
N PRO A 122 -18.78 4.40 -4.34
CA PRO A 122 -19.37 4.36 -5.67
C PRO A 122 -18.58 5.21 -6.67
N GLN A 123 -18.43 4.69 -7.88
CA GLN A 123 -17.87 5.38 -9.04
C GLN A 123 -19.00 5.76 -10.00
N VAL A 124 -19.01 7.03 -10.42
CA VAL A 124 -20.13 7.66 -11.13
C VAL A 124 -19.69 8.02 -12.55
N ASP A 125 -20.52 7.69 -13.54
CA ASP A 125 -20.38 8.23 -14.90
C ASP A 125 -20.70 9.72 -14.90
N LEU A 126 -19.71 10.57 -15.22
CA LEU A 126 -19.86 12.02 -15.12
C LEU A 126 -20.75 12.62 -16.22
N LYS A 127 -20.99 11.88 -17.32
CA LYS A 127 -21.89 12.29 -18.41
C LYS A 127 -23.33 11.88 -18.13
N GLY A 128 -23.54 10.69 -17.56
CA GLY A 128 -24.85 10.09 -17.37
C GLY A 128 -25.43 10.20 -15.96
N ASP A 129 -24.65 10.60 -14.96
CA ASP A 129 -25.07 10.74 -13.56
C ASP A 129 -25.63 9.47 -12.93
N TYR A 130 -25.00 8.32 -13.23
CA TYR A 130 -25.36 7.03 -12.66
C TYR A 130 -24.12 6.30 -12.16
N ILE A 131 -24.31 5.47 -11.13
CA ILE A 131 -23.25 4.62 -10.59
C ILE A 131 -22.92 3.53 -11.62
N THR A 132 -21.65 3.45 -12.02
CA THR A 132 -21.15 2.39 -12.92
C THR A 132 -20.50 1.25 -12.16
N GLY A 133 -19.76 1.57 -11.10
CA GLY A 133 -18.98 0.60 -10.34
C GLY A 133 -18.80 1.06 -8.90
N ALA A 134 -17.99 0.33 -8.15
CA ALA A 134 -17.55 0.75 -6.83
C ALA A 134 -16.12 0.27 -6.60
N GLU A 135 -15.39 0.99 -5.76
CA GLU A 135 -14.09 0.57 -5.25
C GLU A 135 -14.27 -0.10 -3.89
N ALA A 136 -13.66 -1.29 -3.72
CA ALA A 136 -13.65 -2.02 -2.47
C ALA A 136 -12.48 -1.57 -1.59
N LEU A 137 -12.82 -1.04 -0.42
CA LEU A 137 -11.90 -0.45 0.53
C LEU A 137 -11.95 -1.21 1.84
N ILE A 138 -10.86 -1.90 2.17
CA ILE A 138 -10.76 -2.68 3.40
C ILE A 138 -10.88 -1.80 4.65
N ARG A 139 -11.51 -2.32 5.69
CA ARG A 139 -11.59 -1.73 7.04
C ARG A 139 -11.27 -2.82 8.05
N TRP A 140 -10.57 -2.44 9.12
CA TRP A 140 -10.31 -3.33 10.24
C TRP A 140 -11.09 -2.85 11.47
N ASN A 141 -12.13 -3.58 11.82
CA ASN A 141 -13.00 -3.30 12.96
C ASN A 141 -12.44 -3.99 14.22
N HIS A 142 -11.49 -3.33 14.90
CA HIS A 142 -10.84 -3.90 16.08
C HIS A 142 -11.75 -3.80 17.33
N PRO A 143 -11.91 -4.87 18.13
CA PRO A 143 -12.89 -4.91 19.22
C PRO A 143 -12.67 -3.85 20.31
N THR A 144 -11.41 -3.50 20.60
CA THR A 144 -11.06 -2.50 21.63
C THR A 144 -10.55 -1.17 21.08
N LYS A 145 -10.12 -1.11 19.80
CA LYS A 145 -9.49 0.08 19.20
C LYS A 145 -10.42 0.79 18.21
N GLY A 146 -11.62 0.25 17.98
CA GLY A 146 -12.54 0.73 16.97
C GLY A 146 -12.04 0.43 15.56
N GLN A 147 -12.55 1.19 14.59
CA GLN A 147 -12.14 1.02 13.19
C GLN A 147 -10.73 1.58 12.97
N ILE A 148 -9.79 0.71 12.60
CA ILE A 148 -8.42 1.07 12.25
C ILE A 148 -8.36 1.37 10.74
N PRO A 149 -7.84 2.54 10.33
CA PRO A 149 -7.76 2.91 8.92
C PRO A 149 -6.70 2.10 8.16
N PRO A 150 -6.88 1.85 6.85
CA PRO A 150 -5.95 1.09 6.01
C PRO A 150 -4.50 1.54 6.11
N GLY A 151 -4.24 2.84 6.03
CA GLY A 151 -2.88 3.39 6.08
C GLY A 151 -2.09 3.04 7.35
N LYS A 152 -2.75 2.62 8.45
CA LYS A 152 -2.06 2.18 9.67
C LYS A 152 -1.61 0.72 9.63
N PHE A 153 -2.31 -0.15 8.91
CA PHE A 153 -2.02 -1.60 8.93
C PHE A 153 -1.56 -2.16 7.59
N ILE A 154 -1.87 -1.52 6.45
CA ILE A 154 -1.44 -2.00 5.13
C ILE A 154 0.08 -2.00 5.00
N SER A 155 0.77 -0.92 5.38
CA SER A 155 2.25 -0.88 5.33
C SER A 155 2.90 -1.95 6.23
N LEU A 156 2.29 -2.25 7.38
CA LEU A 156 2.74 -3.33 8.25
C LEU A 156 2.48 -4.70 7.61
N ALA A 157 1.29 -4.89 7.04
CA ALA A 157 0.90 -6.12 6.36
C ALA A 157 1.82 -6.41 5.18
N GLU A 158 2.18 -5.37 4.41
CA GLU A 158 3.17 -5.44 3.36
C GLU A 158 4.48 -5.90 3.96
N GLN A 159 5.10 -5.13 4.86
CA GLN A 159 6.41 -5.45 5.47
C GLN A 159 6.53 -6.88 6.01
N THR A 160 5.46 -7.40 6.60
CA THR A 160 5.38 -8.72 7.24
C THR A 160 4.94 -9.86 6.32
N GLY A 161 4.52 -9.56 5.10
CA GLY A 161 3.98 -10.53 4.14
C GLY A 161 2.53 -10.94 4.39
N LEU A 162 1.88 -10.41 5.44
CA LEU A 162 0.46 -10.63 5.70
C LEU A 162 -0.44 -10.06 4.61
N ILE A 163 0.05 -9.09 3.83
CA ILE A 163 -0.72 -8.51 2.74
C ILE A 163 -1.13 -9.53 1.68
N ILE A 164 -0.37 -10.63 1.51
CA ILE A 164 -0.75 -11.70 0.60
C ILE A 164 -2.05 -12.33 1.10
N LEU A 165 -2.08 -12.82 2.35
CA LEU A 165 -3.28 -13.43 2.96
C LEU A 165 -4.48 -12.48 3.03
N ILE A 166 -4.24 -11.21 3.37
CA ILE A 166 -5.29 -10.18 3.36
C ILE A 166 -5.81 -9.98 1.94
N GLY A 167 -4.91 -9.94 0.96
CA GLY A 167 -5.23 -9.87 -0.45
C GLY A 167 -6.13 -11.00 -0.93
N GLU A 168 -5.79 -12.24 -0.60
CA GLU A 168 -6.63 -13.41 -0.94
C GLU A 168 -8.03 -13.28 -0.34
N TRP A 169 -8.12 -12.82 0.92
CA TRP A 169 -9.39 -12.55 1.58
C TRP A 169 -10.18 -11.44 0.89
N VAL A 170 -9.53 -10.33 0.50
CA VAL A 170 -10.15 -9.21 -0.23
C VAL A 170 -10.70 -9.69 -1.57
N ILE A 171 -9.93 -10.46 -2.34
CA ILE A 171 -10.35 -10.98 -3.65
C ILE A 171 -11.57 -11.91 -3.51
N GLU A 172 -11.52 -12.84 -2.56
CA GLU A 172 -12.62 -13.76 -2.26
C GLU A 172 -13.90 -12.99 -1.88
N GLU A 173 -13.78 -12.01 -0.97
CA GLU A 173 -14.92 -11.24 -0.47
C GLU A 173 -15.50 -10.30 -1.53
N ALA A 174 -14.63 -9.69 -2.36
CA ALA A 174 -15.06 -8.89 -3.51
C ALA A 174 -15.82 -9.75 -4.54
N CYS A 175 -15.30 -10.93 -4.87
CA CYS A 175 -15.98 -11.86 -5.77
C CYS A 175 -17.33 -12.34 -5.20
N ARG A 176 -17.36 -12.69 -3.91
CA ARG A 176 -18.61 -13.05 -3.20
C ARG A 176 -19.63 -11.93 -3.31
N GLN A 177 -19.24 -10.70 -2.98
CA GLN A 177 -20.15 -9.57 -2.96
C GLN A 177 -20.64 -9.18 -4.37
N MET A 178 -19.76 -9.22 -5.37
CA MET A 178 -20.12 -8.91 -6.75
C MET A 178 -21.13 -9.93 -7.30
N LYS A 179 -20.97 -11.22 -6.98
CA LYS A 179 -21.95 -12.25 -7.31
C LYS A 179 -23.33 -11.94 -6.72
N GLU A 180 -23.38 -11.59 -5.43
CA GLU A 180 -24.65 -11.25 -4.77
C GLU A 180 -25.33 -10.04 -5.41
N TRP A 181 -24.56 -9.01 -5.78
CA TRP A 181 -25.10 -7.83 -6.47
C TRP A 181 -25.63 -8.15 -7.86
N LYS A 182 -24.98 -9.06 -8.59
CA LYS A 182 -25.48 -9.58 -9.86
C LYS A 182 -26.78 -10.35 -9.70
N GLU A 183 -26.87 -11.25 -8.72
CA GLU A 183 -28.09 -12.00 -8.42
C GLU A 183 -29.26 -11.09 -8.03
N LYS A 184 -28.98 -10.03 -7.26
CA LYS A 184 -29.93 -8.97 -6.90
C LYS A 184 -30.25 -8.01 -8.04
N LYS A 185 -29.57 -8.10 -9.19
CA LYS A 185 -29.73 -7.25 -10.38
C LYS A 185 -29.61 -5.75 -10.08
N LEU A 186 -28.64 -5.39 -9.24
CA LEU A 186 -28.46 -4.01 -8.78
C LEU A 186 -27.83 -3.06 -9.84
N GLY A 187 -27.40 -3.59 -10.98
CA GLY A 187 -26.92 -2.78 -12.11
C GLY A 187 -25.50 -2.24 -11.97
N ILE A 188 -24.77 -2.62 -10.92
CA ILE A 188 -23.34 -2.36 -10.81
C ILE A 188 -22.58 -3.20 -11.83
N GLN A 189 -21.65 -2.58 -12.56
CA GLN A 189 -20.98 -3.20 -13.70
C GLN A 189 -19.70 -3.92 -13.28
N TYR A 190 -18.94 -3.35 -12.36
CA TYR A 190 -17.70 -3.90 -11.85
C TYR A 190 -17.45 -3.47 -10.40
N LEU A 191 -16.55 -4.19 -9.74
CA LEU A 191 -16.01 -3.87 -8.43
C LEU A 191 -14.49 -3.76 -8.55
N ALA A 192 -13.93 -2.60 -8.21
CA ALA A 192 -12.50 -2.37 -8.24
C ALA A 192 -11.84 -2.82 -6.93
N ILE A 193 -10.67 -3.45 -7.02
CA ILE A 193 -9.86 -3.88 -5.87
C ILE A 193 -8.41 -3.44 -6.03
N ASN A 194 -7.83 -2.96 -4.94
CA ASN A 194 -6.42 -2.55 -4.90
C ASN A 194 -5.49 -3.75 -4.74
N LEU A 195 -4.44 -3.81 -5.55
CA LEU A 195 -3.36 -4.78 -5.43
C LEU A 195 -2.09 -4.11 -4.87
N SER A 196 -1.57 -4.64 -3.76
CA SER A 196 -0.26 -4.21 -3.26
C SER A 196 0.88 -4.68 -4.16
N GLY A 197 2.04 -4.01 -4.10
CA GLY A 197 3.22 -4.40 -4.87
C GLY A 197 3.70 -5.82 -4.53
N ARG A 198 3.59 -6.22 -3.26
CA ARG A 198 3.95 -7.59 -2.84
C ARG A 198 2.99 -8.64 -3.38
N GLN A 199 1.69 -8.36 -3.46
CA GLN A 199 0.73 -9.26 -4.10
C GLN A 199 0.98 -9.35 -5.61
N PHE A 200 1.26 -8.20 -6.25
CA PHE A 200 1.52 -8.13 -7.69
C PHE A 200 2.75 -8.95 -8.11
N GLN A 201 3.73 -9.08 -7.22
CA GLN A 201 4.93 -9.91 -7.41
C GLN A 201 4.72 -11.38 -7.00
N ASP A 202 3.59 -11.73 -6.40
CA ASP A 202 3.30 -13.11 -6.02
C ASP A 202 2.98 -13.95 -7.26
N ARG A 203 3.67 -15.08 -7.38
CA ARG A 203 3.52 -16.00 -8.51
C ARG A 203 2.14 -16.66 -8.54
N ASN A 204 1.46 -16.73 -7.40
CA ASN A 204 0.15 -17.36 -7.30
C ASN A 204 -1.00 -16.37 -7.51
N LEU A 205 -0.74 -15.07 -7.70
CA LEU A 205 -1.78 -14.05 -7.79
C LEU A 205 -2.82 -14.37 -8.88
N ILE A 206 -2.33 -14.65 -10.09
CA ILE A 206 -3.18 -14.91 -11.26
C ILE A 206 -4.04 -16.16 -11.03
N ASP A 207 -3.42 -17.24 -10.55
CA ASP A 207 -4.12 -18.49 -10.26
C ASP A 207 -5.18 -18.30 -9.17
N ASN A 208 -4.87 -17.52 -8.12
CA ASN A 208 -5.80 -17.20 -7.04
C ASN A 208 -7.02 -16.43 -7.56
N ILE A 209 -6.81 -15.34 -8.30
CA ILE A 209 -7.91 -14.52 -8.83
C ILE A 209 -8.79 -15.37 -9.76
N ASN A 210 -8.19 -16.16 -10.65
CA ASN A 210 -8.94 -17.03 -11.57
C ASN A 210 -9.76 -18.08 -10.83
N GLU A 211 -9.19 -18.74 -9.80
CA GLU A 211 -9.94 -19.66 -8.96
C GLU A 211 -11.19 -18.99 -8.36
N LYS A 212 -11.07 -17.74 -7.91
CA LYS A 212 -12.20 -17.03 -7.28
C LYS A 212 -13.25 -16.64 -8.31
N ILE A 213 -12.84 -16.12 -9.47
CA ILE A 213 -13.75 -15.80 -10.57
C ILE A 213 -14.54 -17.04 -10.99
N GLU A 214 -13.88 -18.19 -11.17
CA GLU A 214 -14.53 -19.46 -11.53
C GLU A 214 -15.48 -19.95 -10.42
N LYS A 215 -15.01 -19.95 -9.17
CA LYS A 215 -15.79 -20.37 -8.00
C LYS A 215 -17.10 -19.59 -7.85
N TYR A 216 -17.06 -18.29 -8.09
CA TYR A 216 -18.24 -17.43 -7.98
C TYR A 216 -19.04 -17.34 -9.29
N GLY A 217 -18.52 -17.83 -10.41
CA GLY A 217 -19.16 -17.79 -11.72
C GLY A 217 -19.24 -16.37 -12.27
N LEU A 218 -18.20 -15.57 -12.02
CA LEU A 218 -18.07 -14.20 -12.51
C LEU A 218 -17.38 -14.19 -13.87
N ASN A 219 -17.50 -13.07 -14.57
CA ASN A 219 -16.61 -12.74 -15.68
C ASN A 219 -15.41 -11.97 -15.11
N PRO A 220 -14.20 -12.13 -15.67
CA PRO A 220 -13.04 -11.33 -15.30
C PRO A 220 -13.29 -9.81 -15.32
N SER A 221 -14.12 -9.33 -16.26
CA SER A 221 -14.49 -7.91 -16.37
C SER A 221 -15.39 -7.37 -15.25
N ASP A 222 -15.93 -8.25 -14.39
CA ASP A 222 -16.69 -7.86 -13.19
C ASP A 222 -15.79 -7.36 -12.07
N LEU A 223 -14.50 -7.65 -12.15
CA LEU A 223 -13.48 -7.21 -11.21
C LEU A 223 -12.52 -6.29 -11.94
N GLU A 224 -12.33 -5.09 -11.43
CA GLU A 224 -11.29 -4.17 -11.90
C GLU A 224 -10.09 -4.26 -10.94
N LEU A 225 -8.89 -4.44 -11.48
CA LEU A 225 -7.66 -4.59 -10.70
C LEU A 225 -6.91 -3.26 -10.73
N GLU A 226 -6.73 -2.66 -9.57
CA GLU A 226 -6.04 -1.38 -9.42
C GLU A 226 -4.61 -1.62 -8.96
N ILE A 227 -3.64 -1.04 -9.68
CA ILE A 227 -2.23 -1.02 -9.30
C ILE A 227 -1.74 0.42 -9.29
N THR A 228 -0.89 0.77 -8.33
CA THR A 228 -0.30 2.11 -8.31
C THR A 228 0.76 2.27 -9.40
N GLU A 229 0.99 3.51 -9.84
CA GLU A 229 2.09 3.84 -10.74
C GLU A 229 3.45 3.34 -10.22
N THR A 230 3.70 3.47 -8.91
CA THR A 230 4.95 3.01 -8.29
C THR A 230 5.18 1.52 -8.52
N ILE A 231 4.14 0.69 -8.33
CA ILE A 231 4.23 -0.77 -8.53
C ILE A 231 4.58 -1.09 -9.99
N ALA A 232 3.95 -0.41 -10.94
CA ALA A 232 4.23 -0.62 -12.36
C ALA A 232 5.67 -0.25 -12.72
N MET A 233 6.21 0.80 -12.10
CA MET A 233 7.55 1.34 -12.40
C MET A 233 8.70 0.60 -11.71
N GLU A 234 8.46 -0.10 -10.60
CA GLU A 234 9.49 -0.90 -9.91
C GLU A 234 10.18 -1.92 -10.83
N ASN A 235 9.38 -2.60 -11.67
CA ASN A 235 9.88 -3.50 -12.70
C ASN A 235 8.93 -3.52 -13.90
N LEU A 236 9.16 -2.60 -14.83
CA LEU A 236 8.29 -2.37 -15.98
C LEU A 236 8.11 -3.61 -16.88
N GLU A 237 9.18 -4.36 -17.14
CA GLU A 237 9.11 -5.56 -18.00
C GLU A 237 8.25 -6.65 -17.35
N TYR A 238 8.42 -6.88 -16.05
CA TYR A 238 7.59 -7.83 -15.31
C TYR A 238 6.14 -7.34 -15.24
N ALA A 239 5.92 -6.06 -14.97
CA ALA A 239 4.59 -5.48 -14.90
C ALA A 239 3.84 -5.64 -16.22
N ILE A 240 4.46 -5.30 -17.37
CA ILE A 240 3.86 -5.51 -18.69
C ILE A 240 3.45 -6.97 -18.87
N ALA A 241 4.34 -7.93 -18.62
CA ALA A 241 4.03 -9.35 -18.82
C ALA A 241 2.86 -9.84 -17.92
N THR A 242 2.83 -9.41 -16.66
CA THR A 242 1.75 -9.76 -15.72
C THR A 242 0.43 -9.13 -16.14
N LEU A 243 0.44 -7.84 -16.51
CA LEU A 243 -0.76 -7.13 -16.93
C LEU A 243 -1.29 -7.67 -18.27
N GLU A 244 -0.44 -8.00 -19.23
CA GLU A 244 -0.84 -8.67 -20.49
C GLU A 244 -1.52 -10.00 -20.19
N SER A 245 -1.02 -10.76 -19.21
CA SER A 245 -1.66 -12.02 -18.80
C SER A 245 -3.06 -11.79 -18.23
N LEU A 246 -3.24 -10.76 -17.40
CA LEU A 246 -4.55 -10.41 -16.82
C LEU A 246 -5.52 -9.85 -17.87
N GLU A 247 -5.04 -8.98 -18.76
CA GLU A 247 -5.83 -8.45 -19.87
C GLU A 247 -6.31 -9.56 -20.81
N ASN A 248 -5.44 -10.52 -21.15
CA ASN A 248 -5.80 -11.67 -22.00
C ASN A 248 -6.85 -12.59 -21.36
N MET A 249 -6.98 -12.57 -20.02
CA MET A 249 -8.06 -13.25 -19.32
C MET A 249 -9.36 -12.44 -19.32
N GLY A 250 -9.29 -11.14 -19.61
CA GLY A 250 -10.44 -10.24 -19.71
C GLY A 250 -10.65 -9.35 -18.50
N PHE A 251 -9.66 -9.19 -17.62
CA PHE A 251 -9.72 -8.25 -16.50
C PHE A 251 -9.63 -6.80 -17.00
N ASN A 252 -10.36 -5.91 -16.33
CA ASN A 252 -10.09 -4.47 -16.44
C ASN A 252 -8.96 -4.13 -15.48
N ILE A 253 -8.03 -3.28 -15.93
CA ILE A 253 -6.88 -2.88 -15.12
C ILE A 253 -6.84 -1.36 -15.09
N SER A 254 -6.80 -0.79 -13.88
CA SER A 254 -6.65 0.63 -13.66
C SER A 254 -5.26 0.95 -13.08
N LEU A 255 -4.66 2.02 -13.59
CA LEU A 255 -3.45 2.60 -13.03
C LEU A 255 -3.84 3.70 -12.04
N ASP A 256 -3.54 3.46 -10.77
CA ASP A 256 -3.84 4.35 -9.65
C ASP A 256 -2.69 5.31 -9.32
N ASP A 257 -3.03 6.38 -8.60
CA ASP A 257 -2.11 7.44 -8.19
C ASP A 257 -1.34 8.13 -9.34
N PHE A 258 -1.91 8.14 -10.55
CA PHE A 258 -1.19 8.61 -11.74
C PHE A 258 -0.84 10.10 -11.64
N GLY A 259 0.44 10.40 -11.87
CA GLY A 259 0.97 11.77 -11.88
C GLY A 259 1.65 12.19 -10.57
N THR A 260 1.51 11.41 -9.49
CA THR A 260 2.17 11.70 -8.20
C THR A 260 3.67 11.38 -8.22
N GLY A 261 4.16 10.66 -9.24
CA GLY A 261 5.56 10.27 -9.42
C GLY A 261 6.29 10.99 -10.57
N TYR A 262 7.57 10.65 -10.77
CA TYR A 262 8.37 11.12 -11.91
C TYR A 262 8.02 10.30 -13.17
N SER A 263 6.84 10.54 -13.74
CA SER A 263 6.34 9.75 -14.88
C SER A 263 7.09 10.06 -16.17
N SER A 264 7.58 9.03 -16.85
CA SER A 264 7.92 9.11 -18.27
C SER A 264 6.70 8.70 -19.09
N MET A 265 5.96 9.68 -19.64
CA MET A 265 4.75 9.47 -20.47
C MET A 265 4.88 8.39 -21.56
N ASN A 266 6.11 8.03 -21.92
CA ASN A 266 6.43 7.01 -22.90
C ASN A 266 6.06 5.58 -22.46
N TYR A 267 5.95 5.27 -21.16
CA TYR A 267 5.59 3.91 -20.73
C TYR A 267 4.08 3.65 -20.79
N LEU A 268 3.24 4.69 -20.64
CA LEU A 268 1.79 4.54 -20.53
C LEU A 268 1.19 3.83 -21.75
N LYS A 269 1.73 4.12 -22.94
CA LYS A 269 1.33 3.49 -24.21
C LYS A 269 1.68 1.98 -24.31
N HIS A 270 2.51 1.49 -23.40
CA HIS A 270 2.99 0.10 -23.38
C HIS A 270 2.35 -0.73 -22.26
N LEU A 271 1.67 -0.09 -21.31
CA LEU A 271 0.95 -0.79 -20.26
C LEU A 271 -0.42 -1.24 -20.80
N PRO A 272 -0.77 -2.54 -20.71
CA PRO A 272 -2.09 -3.03 -21.11
C PRO A 272 -3.12 -2.73 -20.00
N ILE A 273 -3.45 -1.45 -19.88
CA ILE A 273 -4.43 -0.93 -18.94
C ILE A 273 -5.65 -0.40 -19.68
N SER A 274 -6.78 -0.31 -19.00
CA SER A 274 -8.02 0.22 -19.57
C SER A 274 -8.44 1.56 -18.95
N THR A 275 -7.92 1.87 -17.76
CA THR A 275 -8.31 3.05 -16.98
C THR A 275 -7.08 3.71 -16.34
N VAL A 276 -7.09 5.04 -16.25
CA VAL A 276 -6.17 5.84 -15.43
C VAL A 276 -6.98 6.56 -14.35
N LYS A 277 -6.48 6.53 -13.12
CA LYS A 277 -7.09 7.24 -11.98
C LYS A 277 -6.25 8.46 -11.63
N ILE A 278 -6.89 9.63 -11.58
CA ILE A 278 -6.26 10.88 -11.17
C ILE A 278 -6.39 10.98 -9.65
N ASP A 279 -5.25 11.01 -8.95
CA ASP A 279 -5.24 11.09 -7.49
C ASP A 279 -5.93 12.36 -6.98
N ARG A 280 -6.50 12.26 -5.79
CA ARG A 280 -7.20 13.37 -5.13
C ARG A 280 -6.32 14.60 -4.87
N SER A 281 -5.01 14.44 -4.70
CA SER A 281 -4.10 15.57 -4.48
C SER A 281 -4.18 16.60 -5.60
N PHE A 282 -4.39 16.16 -6.85
CA PHE A 282 -4.59 17.05 -7.99
C PHE A 282 -5.88 17.89 -7.88
N LEU A 283 -6.92 17.37 -7.23
CA LEU A 283 -8.20 18.08 -7.08
C LEU A 283 -8.23 19.03 -5.89
N GLU A 284 -7.46 18.77 -4.83
CA GLU A 284 -7.42 19.59 -3.61
C GLU A 284 -7.00 21.04 -3.94
N ASP A 285 -6.06 21.23 -4.87
CA ASP A 285 -5.44 22.53 -5.16
C ASP A 285 -6.15 23.38 -6.25
N ILE A 286 -7.12 22.81 -6.98
CA ILE A 286 -7.87 23.52 -8.05
C ILE A 286 -8.60 24.78 -7.54
N MET A 287 -8.98 24.76 -6.26
CA MET A 287 -9.77 25.81 -5.61
C MET A 287 -8.93 27.03 -5.19
N GLU A 288 -7.60 26.92 -5.14
CA GLU A 288 -6.71 28.04 -4.79
C GLU A 288 -6.32 28.91 -6.00
N GLY A 289 -6.79 28.55 -7.21
CA GLY A 289 -6.48 29.29 -8.43
C GLY A 289 -5.12 28.91 -9.04
N ASP A 290 -4.60 27.72 -8.72
CA ASP A 290 -3.41 27.18 -9.37
C ASP A 290 -3.74 26.76 -10.80
N GLU A 291 -3.39 27.60 -11.78
CA GLU A 291 -3.51 27.30 -13.21
C GLU A 291 -2.63 26.11 -13.62
N GLY A 292 -1.55 25.84 -12.88
CA GLY A 292 -0.66 24.71 -13.12
C GLY A 292 -1.36 23.37 -12.92
N GLU A 293 -2.06 23.21 -11.80
CA GLU A 293 -2.74 21.95 -11.47
C GLU A 293 -3.87 21.63 -12.44
N ARG A 294 -4.63 22.66 -12.83
CA ARG A 294 -5.66 22.53 -13.87
C ARG A 294 -5.06 22.06 -15.19
N ALA A 295 -3.93 22.65 -15.60
CA ALA A 295 -3.24 22.26 -16.84
C ALA A 295 -2.72 20.82 -16.77
N ILE A 296 -2.28 20.35 -15.60
CA ILE A 296 -1.86 18.96 -15.41
C ILE A 296 -3.05 18.02 -15.59
N ILE A 297 -4.18 18.26 -14.92
CA ILE A 297 -5.38 17.42 -15.07
C ILE A 297 -5.86 17.38 -16.52
N GLU A 298 -5.91 18.54 -17.19
CA GLU A 298 -6.25 18.64 -18.61
C GLU A 298 -5.32 17.79 -19.48
N ALA A 299 -4.01 17.87 -19.24
CA ALA A 299 -3.02 17.09 -19.96
C ALA A 299 -3.15 15.58 -19.71
N VAL A 300 -3.40 15.18 -18.46
CA VAL A 300 -3.61 13.77 -18.08
C VAL A 300 -4.85 13.21 -18.76
N ILE A 301 -5.97 13.93 -18.74
CA ILE A 301 -7.22 13.49 -19.40
C ILE A 301 -7.00 13.35 -20.91
N ALA A 302 -6.41 14.36 -21.54
CA ALA A 302 -6.13 14.33 -22.98
C ALA A 302 -5.19 13.19 -23.36
N LEU A 303 -4.16 12.92 -22.55
CA LEU A 303 -3.20 11.83 -22.78
C LEU A 303 -3.86 10.46 -22.64
N ALA A 304 -4.67 10.26 -21.60
CA ALA A 304 -5.41 9.01 -21.39
C ALA A 304 -6.33 8.73 -22.59
N HIS A 305 -7.11 9.72 -23.01
CA HIS A 305 -8.00 9.60 -24.17
C HIS A 305 -7.26 9.36 -25.49
N ALA A 306 -6.09 9.98 -25.69
CA ALA A 306 -5.25 9.73 -26.85
C ALA A 306 -4.76 8.27 -26.93
N ASN A 307 -4.63 7.60 -25.77
CA ASN A 307 -4.30 6.18 -25.65
C ASN A 307 -5.55 5.28 -25.53
N GLN A 308 -6.76 5.80 -25.77
CA GLN A 308 -8.03 5.08 -25.65
C GLN A 308 -8.32 4.54 -24.24
N LEU A 309 -7.72 5.17 -23.22
CA LEU A 309 -7.94 4.85 -21.81
C LEU A 309 -9.10 5.67 -21.26
N LYS A 310 -9.86 5.11 -20.32
CA LYS A 310 -10.86 5.84 -19.53
C LYS A 310 -10.19 6.58 -18.38
N VAL A 311 -10.80 7.66 -17.91
CA VAL A 311 -10.31 8.42 -16.76
C VAL A 311 -11.31 8.36 -15.61
N VAL A 312 -10.81 8.05 -14.41
CA VAL A 312 -11.53 8.19 -13.15
C VAL A 312 -10.86 9.29 -12.33
N ALA A 313 -11.58 10.36 -12.00
CA ALA A 313 -11.06 11.38 -11.08
C ALA A 313 -11.46 11.04 -9.64
N GLU A 314 -10.47 11.04 -8.74
CA GLU A 314 -10.68 10.73 -7.33
C GLU A 314 -10.76 11.96 -6.43
N GLY A 315 -11.45 11.84 -5.30
CA GLY A 315 -11.50 12.92 -4.31
C GLY A 315 -12.35 14.12 -4.71
N ILE A 316 -13.38 13.92 -5.54
CA ILE A 316 -14.31 15.01 -5.88
C ILE A 316 -15.15 15.36 -4.64
N GLU A 317 -14.99 16.58 -4.11
CA GLU A 317 -15.68 17.05 -2.90
C GLU A 317 -16.61 18.24 -3.16
N THR A 318 -16.41 18.97 -4.26
CA THR A 318 -17.15 20.21 -4.57
C THR A 318 -17.79 20.18 -5.96
N ASN A 319 -18.86 20.95 -6.14
CA ASN A 319 -19.53 21.08 -7.44
C ASN A 319 -18.61 21.74 -8.48
N GLU A 320 -17.75 22.65 -8.05
CA GLU A 320 -16.78 23.34 -8.89
C GLU A 320 -15.76 22.35 -9.49
N GLN A 321 -15.23 21.42 -8.69
CA GLN A 321 -14.37 20.33 -9.18
C GLN A 321 -15.11 19.44 -10.19
N LEU A 322 -16.37 19.08 -9.90
CA LEU A 322 -17.20 18.28 -10.78
C LEU A 322 -17.46 18.97 -12.13
N GLU A 323 -17.81 20.25 -12.11
CA GLU A 323 -18.05 21.05 -13.32
C GLU A 323 -16.79 21.19 -14.16
N PHE A 324 -15.63 21.41 -13.53
CA PHE A 324 -14.34 21.43 -14.21
C PHE A 324 -14.05 20.09 -14.90
N LEU A 325 -14.14 18.97 -14.18
CA LEU A 325 -13.88 17.64 -14.74
C LEU A 325 -14.81 17.29 -15.90
N ARG A 326 -16.08 17.71 -15.82
CA ARG A 326 -17.06 17.58 -16.91
C ARG A 326 -16.69 18.40 -18.13
N ALA A 327 -16.24 19.65 -17.93
CA ALA A 327 -15.78 20.49 -19.03
C ALA A 327 -14.59 19.86 -19.78
N GLN A 328 -13.74 19.13 -19.06
CA GLN A 328 -12.62 18.37 -19.63
C GLN A 328 -13.00 16.99 -20.17
N ASN A 329 -14.29 16.63 -20.19
CA ASN A 329 -14.78 15.33 -20.64
C ASN A 329 -14.24 14.12 -19.85
N CYS A 330 -13.89 14.31 -18.58
CA CYS A 330 -13.54 13.18 -17.69
C CYS A 330 -14.69 12.15 -17.68
N ASP A 331 -14.35 10.86 -17.74
CA ASP A 331 -15.35 9.80 -17.96
C ASP A 331 -16.11 9.45 -16.69
N LYS A 332 -15.38 9.24 -15.59
CA LYS A 332 -15.91 8.81 -14.31
C LYS A 332 -15.34 9.63 -13.16
N GLY A 333 -16.05 9.66 -12.04
CA GLY A 333 -15.58 10.29 -10.82
C GLY A 333 -15.96 9.53 -9.57
N GLN A 334 -15.13 9.66 -8.54
CA GLN A 334 -15.42 9.22 -7.18
C GLN A 334 -14.99 10.26 -6.16
N GLY A 335 -15.72 10.35 -5.05
CA GLY A 335 -15.43 11.35 -4.04
C GLY A 335 -16.59 11.61 -3.09
N TYR A 336 -16.33 12.42 -2.06
CA TYR A 336 -17.28 12.69 -0.99
C TYR A 336 -18.45 13.56 -1.41
N LEU A 337 -18.36 14.25 -2.55
CA LEU A 337 -19.50 14.91 -3.19
C LEU A 337 -20.62 13.90 -3.49
N PHE A 338 -20.27 12.70 -3.95
CA PHE A 338 -21.26 11.65 -4.27
C PHE A 338 -21.59 10.80 -3.05
N SER A 339 -20.56 10.23 -2.41
CA SER A 339 -20.69 9.43 -1.20
C SER A 339 -19.33 9.14 -0.59
N ARG A 340 -19.30 9.08 0.75
CA ARG A 340 -18.21 8.39 1.46
C ARG A 340 -18.29 6.89 1.21
N PRO A 341 -17.22 6.11 1.48
CA PRO A 341 -17.28 4.65 1.47
C PRO A 341 -18.42 4.12 2.36
N LEU A 342 -19.19 3.18 1.84
CA LEU A 342 -20.42 2.66 2.43
C LEU A 342 -20.30 1.18 2.80
N SER A 343 -20.99 0.75 3.86
CA SER A 343 -21.25 -0.69 4.06
C SER A 343 -22.06 -1.27 2.89
N VAL A 344 -22.02 -2.59 2.71
CA VAL A 344 -22.84 -3.34 1.72
C VAL A 344 -24.29 -2.84 1.74
N SER A 345 -24.92 -2.86 2.91
CA SER A 345 -26.34 -2.53 3.06
C SER A 345 -26.69 -1.09 2.66
N ALA A 346 -25.76 -0.16 2.84
CA ALA A 346 -25.96 1.23 2.49
C ALA A 346 -25.79 1.47 0.98
N LEU A 347 -24.79 0.84 0.36
CA LEU A 347 -24.61 0.90 -1.09
C LEU A 347 -25.77 0.23 -1.83
N GLU A 348 -26.27 -0.92 -1.36
CA GLU A 348 -27.43 -1.59 -1.96
C GLU A 348 -28.67 -0.69 -1.96
N LYS A 349 -28.92 0.03 -0.86
CA LYS A 349 -30.01 1.01 -0.79
C LYS A 349 -29.81 2.17 -1.76
N LEU A 350 -28.57 2.61 -1.97
CA LEU A 350 -28.25 3.67 -2.92
C LEU A 350 -28.52 3.21 -4.36
N LEU A 351 -28.03 2.02 -4.74
CA LEU A 351 -28.23 1.42 -6.07
C LEU A 351 -29.71 1.19 -6.40
N GLN A 352 -30.49 0.70 -5.42
CA GLN A 352 -31.93 0.44 -5.61
C GLN A 352 -32.75 1.70 -5.88
N LYS A 353 -32.33 2.85 -5.34
CA LYS A 353 -33.10 4.09 -5.48
C LYS A 353 -33.09 4.67 -6.89
N ARG A 354 -32.21 4.22 -7.80
CA ARG A 354 -32.00 4.83 -9.14
C ARG A 354 -32.01 6.37 -9.10
N ALA A 355 -31.56 6.95 -7.99
CA ALA A 355 -31.68 8.37 -7.73
C ALA A 355 -30.54 9.11 -8.42
N LYS A 356 -30.81 10.31 -8.94
CA LYS A 356 -29.76 11.30 -9.17
C LYS A 356 -28.98 11.44 -7.87
N LEU A 357 -27.66 11.33 -7.95
CA LEU A 357 -26.78 11.31 -6.77
C LEU A 357 -26.68 12.68 -6.08
N TYR A 358 -27.10 13.75 -6.75
CA TYR A 358 -27.08 15.13 -6.27
C TYR A 358 -28.16 15.96 -7.01
N GLU A 359 -28.63 17.06 -6.39
CA GLU A 359 -29.62 18.01 -6.95
C GLU A 359 -28.99 19.08 -7.82
#